data_AF-A0A833DMK2-F1
#
_entry.id   AF-A0A833DMK2-F1
#
_cell.length_a   1.000
_cell.length_b   1.000
_cell.length_c   1.000
_cell.angle_alpha   90.00
_cell.angle_beta   90.00
_cell.angle_gamma   90.00
#
_symmetry.space_group_name_H-M   'P 1'
#
loop_
_entity.id
_entity.type
_entity.pdbx_description
1 polymer ?
#
loop_
_entity_poly.entity_id
_entity_poly.type
_entity_poly.pdbx_seq_one_letter_code
_entity_poly.pdbx_strand_id
1 'polypeptide(L)'
;MRAGLKKIHSATLMTLLLFLPAMLALVPTASATNPLICFVWEEGICDDWDREDDETPSSQTWINSQYDFNMIDTSQVELVMIWAIHEFERESFGDVFGEAFDLGPDDEGQEYDSDRDGIPADYIRNFLGKEGSDGVSVEDKLLSKAEGIIVDMLNSGFGAQTQASAELVDSANVAGTPISCERDPEKDTNDESSSVSQDNAYWPALCLQVTATVDLDASAVNIDSDADIERTYRGLLIMGAEISTGFTLQSPAGHDSNFKIIPPDYAQIVSVTPAAGISLPEYASWGINSKA
;
A
#
# COMPACT_ATOMS: atom_id res chain seq x y z
N MET A 1 -30.57 -62.76 45.86
CA MET A 1 -31.18 -61.58 45.20
C MET A 1 -30.66 -61.51 43.78
N ARG A 2 -31.50 -61.80 42.79
CA ARG A 2 -31.16 -61.70 41.36
C ARG A 2 -31.45 -60.27 40.90
N ALA A 3 -30.42 -59.49 40.59
CA ALA A 3 -30.58 -58.21 39.90
C ALA A 3 -30.54 -58.48 38.39
N GLY A 4 -31.67 -58.26 37.71
CA GLY A 4 -31.80 -58.46 36.28
C GLY A 4 -31.10 -57.35 35.50
N LEU A 5 -30.16 -57.74 34.63
CA LEU A 5 -29.62 -56.88 33.58
C LEU A 5 -30.76 -56.53 32.62
N LYS A 6 -31.23 -55.28 32.64
CA LYS A 6 -32.18 -54.77 31.65
C LYS A 6 -31.52 -54.80 30.27
N LYS A 7 -32.16 -55.48 29.31
CA LYS A 7 -31.80 -55.43 27.89
C LYS A 7 -31.96 -53.99 27.37
N ILE A 8 -30.88 -53.23 27.38
CA ILE A 8 -30.79 -51.97 26.63
C ILE A 8 -30.91 -52.37 25.15
N HIS A 9 -31.93 -51.83 24.47
CA HIS A 9 -32.22 -52.17 23.09
C HIS A 9 -31.01 -51.83 22.21
N SER A 10 -30.51 -52.82 21.47
CA SER A 10 -29.39 -52.67 20.52
C SER A 10 -29.60 -51.52 19.54
N ALA A 11 -30.86 -51.15 19.27
CA ALA A 11 -31.22 -50.06 18.38
C ALA A 11 -30.90 -48.66 18.96
N THR A 12 -31.00 -48.44 20.28
CA THR A 12 -30.71 -47.13 20.89
C THR A 12 -29.22 -46.89 21.15
N LEU A 13 -28.44 -47.97 21.32
CA LEU A 13 -26.97 -47.87 21.38
C LEU A 13 -26.38 -47.58 20.00
N MET A 14 -26.95 -48.17 18.95
CA MET A 14 -26.47 -48.04 17.57
C MET A 14 -26.81 -46.67 16.96
N THR A 15 -27.95 -46.05 17.33
CA THR A 15 -28.23 -44.65 16.96
C THR A 15 -27.33 -43.67 17.70
N LEU A 16 -27.00 -43.89 18.98
CA LEU A 16 -26.08 -43.02 19.72
C LEU A 16 -24.64 -43.07 19.15
N LEU A 17 -24.19 -44.25 18.70
CA LEU A 17 -22.88 -44.44 18.06
C LEU A 17 -22.79 -43.87 16.63
N LEU A 18 -23.91 -43.77 15.91
CA LEU A 18 -23.97 -43.16 14.57
C LEU A 18 -24.08 -41.62 14.61
N PHE A 19 -24.59 -41.04 15.70
CA PHE A 19 -24.65 -39.59 15.89
C PHE A 19 -23.37 -38.99 16.49
N LEU A 20 -22.55 -39.78 17.19
CA LEU A 20 -21.29 -39.31 17.77
C LEU A 20 -20.26 -38.79 16.73
N PRO A 21 -20.03 -39.43 15.57
CA PRO A 21 -19.11 -38.89 14.57
C PRO A 21 -19.68 -37.68 13.81
N ALA A 22 -21.01 -37.46 13.81
CA ALA A 22 -21.62 -36.28 13.20
C ALA A 22 -21.49 -35.02 14.06
N MET A 23 -21.37 -35.16 15.40
CA MET A 23 -21.03 -34.03 16.29
C MET A 23 -19.54 -33.66 16.27
N LEU A 24 -18.66 -34.55 15.81
CA LEU A 24 -17.24 -34.26 15.62
C LEU A 24 -16.94 -33.50 14.31
N ALA A 25 -17.93 -33.36 13.41
CA ALA A 25 -17.81 -32.59 12.17
C ALA A 25 -18.31 -31.13 12.29
N LEU A 26 -18.67 -30.68 13.50
CA LEU A 26 -19.09 -29.30 13.80
C LEU A 26 -18.20 -28.62 14.85
N VAL A 27 -17.03 -29.20 15.17
CA VAL A 27 -16.00 -28.42 15.84
C VAL A 27 -15.35 -27.60 14.73
N PRO A 28 -15.50 -26.25 14.69
CA PRO A 28 -14.60 -25.48 13.87
C PRO A 28 -13.20 -25.84 14.37
N THR A 29 -12.39 -26.46 13.53
CA THR A 29 -10.95 -26.50 13.75
C THR A 29 -10.42 -25.11 13.47
N ALA A 30 -10.83 -24.13 14.28
CA ALA A 30 -10.08 -22.90 14.46
C ALA A 30 -8.91 -23.30 15.35
N SER A 31 -7.87 -23.78 14.70
CA SER A 31 -6.54 -23.89 15.27
C SER A 31 -5.56 -23.48 14.18
N ALA A 32 -5.77 -22.29 13.64
CA ALA A 32 -4.64 -21.49 13.23
C ALA A 32 -4.02 -20.97 14.52
N THR A 33 -2.71 -21.14 14.61
CA THR A 33 -1.95 -20.57 15.72
C THR A 33 -1.74 -19.13 15.30
N ASN A 34 -2.28 -18.14 16.02
CA ASN A 34 -1.95 -16.74 15.77
C ASN A 34 -0.45 -16.65 15.50
N PRO A 35 -0.01 -15.98 14.42
CA PRO A 35 1.40 -15.91 14.13
C PRO A 35 2.11 -15.35 15.35
N LEU A 36 3.04 -16.17 15.86
CA LEU A 36 3.76 -15.94 17.12
C LEU A 36 4.40 -14.54 17.17
N ILE A 37 4.58 -13.89 16.04
CA ILE A 37 5.28 -12.62 15.92
C ILE A 37 4.65 -11.48 16.71
N CYS A 38 3.33 -11.30 16.63
CA CYS A 38 2.67 -10.18 17.31
C CYS A 38 2.50 -10.43 18.82
N PHE A 39 2.44 -11.70 19.23
CA PHE A 39 2.29 -12.08 20.64
C PHE A 39 3.62 -12.27 21.40
N VAL A 40 4.71 -12.65 20.72
CA VAL A 40 5.97 -13.03 21.37
C VAL A 40 6.88 -11.83 21.64
N TRP A 41 6.79 -10.76 20.84
CA TRP A 41 7.80 -9.71 20.85
C TRP A 41 7.32 -8.36 21.39
N GLU A 42 6.00 -8.10 21.43
CA GLU A 42 5.34 -6.99 22.14
C GLU A 42 3.91 -7.36 22.56
N GLU A 43 3.28 -6.55 23.42
CA GLU A 43 1.89 -6.72 23.89
C GLU A 43 0.84 -6.34 22.81
N GLY A 44 1.22 -6.40 21.53
CA GLY A 44 0.36 -6.07 20.40
C GLY A 44 -0.60 -7.21 20.05
N ILE A 45 -1.72 -6.85 19.47
CA ILE A 45 -2.68 -7.78 18.86
C ILE A 45 -2.55 -7.53 17.36
N CYS A 46 -2.47 -8.61 16.59
CA CYS A 46 -2.57 -8.55 15.14
C CYS A 46 -3.63 -9.56 14.71
N ASP A 47 -4.23 -9.30 13.57
CA ASP A 47 -5.15 -10.19 12.90
C ASP A 47 -4.41 -11.40 12.31
N ASP A 48 -5.16 -12.49 12.18
CA ASP A 48 -4.65 -13.69 11.58
C ASP A 48 -4.36 -13.42 10.09
N TRP A 49 -3.17 -13.85 9.65
CA TRP A 49 -2.76 -13.68 8.27
C TRP A 49 -3.36 -14.81 7.42
N ASP A 50 -4.07 -14.42 6.36
CA ASP A 50 -4.55 -15.31 5.31
C ASP A 50 -4.01 -14.83 3.96
N ARG A 51 -3.43 -15.74 3.18
CA ARG A 51 -2.95 -15.43 1.83
C ARG A 51 -4.10 -15.07 0.88
N GLU A 52 -5.29 -15.64 1.06
CA GLU A 52 -6.43 -15.38 0.17
C GLU A 52 -6.93 -13.92 0.25
N ASP A 53 -6.58 -13.20 1.30
CA ASP A 53 -6.93 -11.79 1.51
C ASP A 53 -5.99 -10.81 0.79
N ASP A 54 -4.88 -11.28 0.23
CA ASP A 54 -3.97 -10.46 -0.57
C ASP A 54 -4.55 -10.21 -1.97
N GLU A 55 -4.83 -8.94 -2.28
CA GLU A 55 -5.28 -8.51 -3.61
C GLU A 55 -4.13 -8.41 -4.63
N THR A 56 -2.87 -8.57 -4.20
CA THR A 56 -1.66 -8.52 -5.03
C THR A 56 -0.78 -9.78 -4.93
N PRO A 57 -1.31 -11.01 -5.11
CA PRO A 57 -0.64 -12.27 -4.79
C PRO A 57 0.63 -12.59 -5.58
N SER A 58 1.04 -11.72 -6.52
CA SER A 58 2.26 -11.85 -7.33
C SER A 58 3.31 -10.79 -7.03
N SER A 59 3.13 -9.98 -5.99
CA SER A 59 4.00 -8.88 -5.61
C SER A 59 4.01 -8.75 -4.09
N GLN A 60 5.18 -8.53 -3.48
CA GLN A 60 5.32 -8.34 -2.02
C GLN A 60 4.81 -6.99 -1.51
N THR A 61 4.06 -6.28 -2.34
CA THR A 61 3.71 -4.89 -2.10
C THR A 61 2.29 -4.72 -2.59
N TRP A 62 1.47 -4.12 -1.75
CA TRP A 62 0.12 -3.71 -2.07
C TRP A 62 -0.08 -2.28 -1.60
N ILE A 63 -0.05 -1.35 -2.55
CA ILE A 63 -0.17 0.09 -2.25
C ILE A 63 -1.14 0.76 -3.20
N ASN A 64 -2.19 1.38 -2.67
CA ASN A 64 -2.98 2.35 -3.43
C ASN A 64 -2.33 3.72 -3.34
N SER A 65 -2.03 4.31 -4.48
CA SER A 65 -1.18 5.50 -4.58
C SER A 65 -1.81 6.59 -5.44
N GLN A 66 -1.71 7.83 -4.96
CA GLN A 66 -2.10 9.04 -5.69
C GLN A 66 -0.89 9.94 -5.86
N TYR A 67 -0.63 10.37 -7.09
CA TYR A 67 0.45 11.28 -7.44
C TYR A 67 -0.13 12.52 -8.10
N ASP A 68 -0.02 13.66 -7.42
CA ASP A 68 -0.48 14.95 -7.89
C ASP A 68 0.73 15.80 -8.30
N PHE A 69 0.93 15.97 -9.60
CA PHE A 69 1.95 16.86 -10.18
C PHE A 69 1.36 18.24 -10.37
N ASN A 70 1.82 19.19 -9.57
CA ASN A 70 1.48 20.59 -9.65
C ASN A 70 2.57 21.36 -10.40
N MET A 71 2.29 21.74 -11.64
CA MET A 71 3.19 22.55 -12.44
C MET A 71 3.06 24.01 -11.99
N ILE A 72 4.08 24.54 -11.29
CA ILE A 72 4.09 25.92 -10.82
C ILE A 72 4.44 26.87 -11.96
N ASP A 73 5.51 26.56 -12.68
CA ASP A 73 5.98 27.28 -13.85
C ASP A 73 6.79 26.35 -14.78
N THR A 74 7.41 26.92 -15.82
CA THR A 74 8.25 26.16 -16.76
C THR A 74 9.56 25.63 -16.16
N SER A 75 9.93 26.07 -14.97
CA SER A 75 11.16 25.72 -14.26
C SER A 75 10.93 24.94 -12.96
N GLN A 76 9.70 24.83 -12.46
CA GLN A 76 9.43 24.16 -11.19
C GLN A 76 8.14 23.34 -11.23
N VAL A 77 8.26 22.10 -10.75
CA VAL A 77 7.13 21.19 -10.54
C VAL A 77 7.16 20.73 -9.09
N GLU A 78 6.01 20.77 -8.46
CA GLU A 78 5.76 20.22 -7.13
C GLU A 78 5.02 18.88 -7.30
N LEU A 79 5.42 17.87 -6.54
CA LEU A 79 4.78 16.58 -6.48
C LEU A 79 4.28 16.36 -5.06
N VAL A 80 3.00 16.03 -4.94
CA VAL A 80 2.41 15.48 -3.72
C VAL A 80 2.02 14.04 -4.00
N MET A 81 2.62 13.12 -3.27
CA MET A 81 2.29 11.71 -3.32
C MET A 81 1.62 11.29 -2.00
N ILE A 82 0.59 10.47 -2.11
CA ILE A 82 -0.09 9.85 -0.97
C ILE A 82 -0.16 8.35 -1.23
N TRP A 83 0.27 7.54 -0.26
CA TRP A 83 0.17 6.08 -0.28
C TRP A 83 -0.75 5.60 0.83
N ALA A 84 -1.58 4.60 0.50
CA ALA A 84 -2.23 3.71 1.44
C ALA A 84 -1.59 2.33 1.28
N ILE A 85 -0.89 1.89 2.31
CA ILE A 85 -0.08 0.68 2.33
C ILE A 85 -0.88 -0.42 3.02
N HIS A 86 -1.15 -1.49 2.28
CA HIS A 86 -1.75 -2.73 2.77
C HIS A 86 -0.68 -3.78 3.01
N GLU A 87 0.35 -3.79 2.16
CA GLU A 87 1.49 -4.70 2.26
C GLU A 87 2.75 -4.01 1.74
N PHE A 88 3.90 -4.30 2.36
CA PHE A 88 5.19 -3.74 1.95
C PHE A 88 6.30 -4.79 1.86
N GLU A 89 7.26 -4.56 0.97
CA GLU A 89 8.38 -5.47 0.72
C GLU A 89 9.22 -5.71 1.98
N ARG A 90 9.61 -6.97 2.20
CA ARG A 90 10.36 -7.38 3.40
C ARG A 90 11.75 -6.76 3.47
N GLU A 91 12.43 -6.68 2.33
CA GLU A 91 13.81 -6.19 2.23
C GLU A 91 13.94 -4.73 2.68
N SER A 92 12.86 -3.95 2.64
CA SER A 92 12.89 -2.54 3.01
C SER A 92 13.16 -2.27 4.48
N PHE A 93 12.91 -3.24 5.35
CA PHE A 93 13.09 -3.12 6.80
C PHE A 93 14.39 -3.76 7.30
N GLY A 94 15.09 -4.50 6.43
CA GLY A 94 16.37 -5.13 6.75
C GLY A 94 16.27 -6.16 7.87
N ASP A 95 17.12 -6.00 8.88
CA ASP A 95 17.25 -6.94 10.01
C ASP A 95 16.24 -6.72 11.13
N VAL A 96 15.41 -5.67 11.06
CA VAL A 96 14.37 -5.40 12.08
C VAL A 96 13.42 -6.58 12.19
N PHE A 97 13.05 -7.14 11.05
CA PHE A 97 12.18 -8.30 10.95
C PHE A 97 12.97 -9.62 10.90
N GLY A 98 14.26 -9.59 10.54
CA GLY A 98 15.20 -10.71 10.67
C GLY A 98 14.72 -12.04 10.07
N GLU A 99 15.35 -13.15 10.48
CA GLU A 99 14.88 -14.51 10.17
C GLU A 99 13.65 -14.92 11.02
N ALA A 100 13.20 -14.03 11.92
CA ALA A 100 12.13 -14.29 12.87
C ALA A 100 10.76 -13.80 12.37
N PHE A 101 10.72 -12.99 11.30
CA PHE A 101 9.47 -12.58 10.67
C PHE A 101 8.93 -13.63 9.71
N ASP A 102 8.41 -14.68 10.35
CA ASP A 102 7.64 -15.76 9.77
C ASP A 102 6.16 -15.43 10.02
N LEU A 103 5.38 -15.22 8.95
CA LEU A 103 3.93 -15.03 9.04
C LEU A 103 3.21 -16.30 9.51
N GLY A 104 3.94 -17.41 9.65
CA GLY A 104 3.40 -18.71 9.96
C GLY A 104 2.64 -19.30 8.76
N PRO A 105 2.06 -20.48 8.96
CA PRO A 105 1.02 -20.97 8.07
C PRO A 105 -0.30 -20.22 8.31
N ASP A 106 -1.04 -19.95 7.23
CA ASP A 106 -2.41 -19.44 7.31
C ASP A 106 -3.40 -20.49 7.90
N ASP A 107 -4.67 -20.10 7.98
CA ASP A 107 -5.79 -20.93 8.46
C ASP A 107 -5.98 -22.24 7.68
N GLU A 108 -5.57 -22.27 6.41
CA GLU A 108 -5.61 -23.45 5.55
C GLU A 108 -4.34 -24.31 5.63
N GLY A 109 -3.32 -23.84 6.34
CA GLY A 109 -2.02 -24.48 6.49
C GLY A 109 -1.04 -24.17 5.35
N GLN A 110 -1.27 -23.12 4.57
CA GLN A 110 -0.33 -22.65 3.55
C GLN A 110 0.76 -21.82 4.21
N GLU A 111 2.02 -22.18 3.95
CA GLU A 111 3.17 -21.40 4.39
C GLU A 111 3.32 -20.15 3.52
N TYR A 112 3.73 -19.05 4.12
CA TYR A 112 4.10 -17.83 3.40
C TYR A 112 5.24 -18.08 2.40
N ASP A 113 5.23 -17.33 1.31
CA ASP A 113 6.21 -17.37 0.21
C ASP A 113 7.00 -16.07 0.26
N SER A 114 8.25 -16.13 0.73
CA SER A 114 9.11 -14.96 0.88
C SER A 114 9.41 -14.22 -0.41
N ASP A 115 9.15 -14.81 -1.58
CA ASP A 115 9.32 -14.17 -2.88
C ASP A 115 8.07 -13.37 -3.31
N ARG A 116 6.90 -13.68 -2.74
CA ARG A 116 5.60 -13.14 -3.19
C ARG A 116 4.83 -12.40 -2.11
N ASP A 117 4.87 -12.90 -0.89
CA ASP A 117 4.13 -12.33 0.23
C ASP A 117 5.05 -11.34 0.95
N GLY A 118 4.61 -10.09 1.06
CA GLY A 118 5.27 -9.03 1.81
C GLY A 118 4.92 -9.07 3.30
N ILE A 119 5.04 -7.90 3.93
CA ILE A 119 4.65 -7.68 5.32
C ILE A 119 3.31 -6.92 5.33
N PRO A 120 2.23 -7.50 5.89
CA PRO A 120 0.94 -6.81 5.99
C PRO A 120 1.00 -5.58 6.90
N ALA A 121 0.11 -4.61 6.65
CA ALA A 121 0.13 -3.31 7.32
C ALA A 121 0.00 -3.39 8.83
N ASP A 122 -0.82 -4.31 9.34
CA ASP A 122 -0.99 -4.59 10.77
C ASP A 122 0.35 -4.94 11.45
N TYR A 123 1.06 -5.88 10.86
CA TYR A 123 2.38 -6.31 11.32
C TYR A 123 3.40 -5.17 11.25
N ILE A 124 3.28 -4.25 10.30
CA ILE A 124 4.15 -3.06 10.24
C ILE A 124 3.81 -2.10 11.40
N ARG A 125 2.51 -1.86 11.67
CA ARG A 125 2.04 -0.94 12.72
C ARG A 125 2.56 -1.33 14.10
N ASN A 126 2.52 -2.62 14.43
CA ASN A 126 3.01 -3.13 15.71
C ASN A 126 4.54 -2.92 15.92
N PHE A 127 5.29 -2.70 14.84
CA PHE A 127 6.74 -2.53 14.90
C PHE A 127 7.22 -1.13 14.52
N LEU A 128 6.34 -0.14 14.30
CA LEU A 128 6.73 1.22 13.85
C LEU A 128 7.85 1.84 14.69
N GLY A 129 7.75 1.71 16.03
CA GLY A 129 8.73 2.25 16.98
C GLY A 129 9.98 1.37 17.19
N LYS A 130 10.09 0.22 16.52
CA LYS A 130 11.20 -0.71 16.70
C LYS A 130 12.41 -0.29 15.88
N GLU A 131 13.55 -0.23 16.53
CA GLU A 131 14.83 0.06 15.89
C GLU A 131 15.53 -1.22 15.43
N GLY A 132 16.12 -1.19 14.24
CA GLY A 132 17.01 -2.23 13.76
C GLY A 132 18.38 -2.19 14.43
N SER A 133 19.32 -3.07 14.04
CA SER A 133 20.69 -2.99 14.56
C SER A 133 21.44 -1.72 14.15
N ASP A 134 20.94 -1.04 13.12
CA ASP A 134 21.40 0.27 12.67
C ASP A 134 20.88 1.45 13.51
N GLY A 135 19.98 1.20 14.47
CA GLY A 135 19.37 2.23 15.32
C GLY A 135 18.34 3.10 14.59
N VAL A 136 17.84 2.65 13.45
CA VAL A 136 16.81 3.33 12.67
C VAL A 136 15.48 2.60 12.88
N SER A 137 14.41 3.36 13.16
CA SER A 137 13.08 2.81 13.39
C SER A 137 12.43 2.26 12.11
N VAL A 138 11.46 1.34 12.23
CA VAL A 138 10.66 0.87 11.09
C VAL A 138 9.95 2.03 10.40
N GLU A 139 9.42 2.98 11.17
CA GLU A 139 8.83 4.21 10.65
C GLU A 139 9.83 5.00 9.79
N ASP A 140 11.02 5.28 10.31
CA ASP A 140 12.04 6.04 9.57
C ASP A 140 12.51 5.28 8.31
N LYS A 141 12.62 3.95 8.37
CA LYS A 141 12.94 3.13 7.19
C LYS A 141 11.86 3.25 6.13
N LEU A 142 10.58 3.17 6.53
CA LEU A 142 9.45 3.30 5.62
C LEU A 142 9.42 4.68 4.94
N LEU A 143 9.58 5.74 5.73
CA LEU A 143 9.61 7.12 5.22
C LEU A 143 10.79 7.33 4.26
N SER A 144 11.98 6.88 4.64
CA SER A 144 13.18 6.99 3.78
C SER A 144 13.04 6.22 2.47
N LYS A 145 12.37 5.07 2.48
CA LYS A 145 12.08 4.29 1.27
C LYS A 145 11.10 5.00 0.34
N ALA A 146 10.03 5.58 0.90
CA ALA A 146 9.08 6.38 0.14
C ALA A 146 9.76 7.60 -0.51
N GLU A 147 10.62 8.32 0.24
CA GLU A 147 11.41 9.42 -0.29
C GLU A 147 12.34 8.98 -1.43
N GLY A 148 13.05 7.86 -1.25
CA GLY A 148 13.95 7.31 -2.26
C GLY A 148 13.24 6.98 -3.57
N ILE A 149 12.09 6.31 -3.49
CA ILE A 149 11.28 5.97 -4.67
C ILE A 149 10.84 7.23 -5.43
N ILE A 150 10.41 8.28 -4.72
CA ILE A 150 10.00 9.54 -5.34
C ILE A 150 11.18 10.28 -5.96
N VAL A 151 12.30 10.34 -5.27
CA VAL A 151 13.53 10.97 -5.78
C VAL A 151 13.99 10.25 -7.04
N ASP A 152 13.99 8.91 -7.06
CA ASP A 152 14.38 8.13 -8.24
C ASP A 152 13.40 8.33 -9.40
N MET A 153 12.09 8.34 -9.13
CA MET A 153 11.06 8.62 -10.14
C MET A 153 11.22 10.02 -10.75
N LEU A 154 11.44 11.04 -9.93
CA LEU A 154 11.60 12.43 -10.39
C LEU A 154 12.95 12.66 -11.09
N ASN A 155 14.04 12.09 -10.57
CA ASN A 155 15.35 12.16 -11.21
C ASN A 155 15.34 11.46 -12.57
N SER A 156 14.71 10.29 -12.67
CA SER A 156 14.59 9.57 -13.94
C SER A 156 13.63 10.26 -14.92
N GLY A 157 12.57 10.88 -14.41
CA GLY A 157 11.55 11.53 -15.24
C GLY A 157 11.96 12.91 -15.75
N PHE A 158 12.65 13.70 -14.93
CA PHE A 158 12.94 15.11 -15.18
C PHE A 158 14.44 15.47 -15.21
N GLY A 159 15.34 14.58 -14.78
CA GLY A 159 16.79 14.78 -14.87
C GLY A 159 17.35 15.87 -13.97
N ALA A 160 16.68 16.17 -12.86
CA ALA A 160 16.96 17.32 -11.98
C ALA A 160 17.32 16.90 -10.55
N GLN A 161 17.69 17.87 -9.70
CA GLN A 161 17.93 17.64 -8.28
C GLN A 161 16.61 17.77 -7.52
N THR A 162 16.12 16.66 -6.96
CA THR A 162 14.87 16.62 -6.19
C THR A 162 15.14 16.67 -4.68
N GLN A 163 14.32 17.42 -3.97
CA GLN A 163 14.18 17.32 -2.51
C GLN A 163 12.81 16.72 -2.21
N ALA A 164 12.77 15.72 -1.33
CA ALA A 164 11.54 15.07 -0.88
C ALA A 164 11.51 15.03 0.65
N SER A 165 10.30 15.07 1.21
CA SER A 165 10.04 14.89 2.64
C SER A 165 8.79 14.01 2.79
N ALA A 166 8.89 12.96 3.60
CA ALA A 166 7.80 12.06 3.92
C ALA A 166 7.27 12.23 5.35
N GLU A 167 5.97 12.01 5.55
CA GLU A 167 5.32 11.96 6.85
C GLU A 167 4.17 10.95 6.86
N LEU A 168 3.85 10.37 8.02
CA LEU A 168 2.67 9.53 8.20
C LEU A 168 1.39 10.38 8.33
N VAL A 169 0.30 9.91 7.73
CA VAL A 169 -1.00 10.60 7.73
C VAL A 169 -2.15 9.65 8.11
N ASP A 170 -3.23 10.18 8.68
CA ASP A 170 -4.36 9.37 9.17
C ASP A 170 -5.42 9.06 8.09
N SER A 171 -5.27 9.58 6.87
CA SER A 171 -6.18 9.30 5.76
C SER A 171 -5.49 9.50 4.41
N ALA A 172 -5.76 8.62 3.46
CA ALA A 172 -5.33 8.77 2.08
C ALA A 172 -6.53 9.03 1.16
N ASN A 173 -6.41 9.97 0.22
CA ASN A 173 -7.44 10.16 -0.82
C ASN A 173 -6.88 9.68 -2.15
N VAL A 174 -7.26 8.47 -2.55
CA VAL A 174 -6.81 7.85 -3.81
C VAL A 174 -7.94 7.89 -4.81
N ALA A 175 -7.72 8.50 -5.98
CA ALA A 175 -8.74 8.63 -7.03
C ALA A 175 -10.08 9.28 -6.60
N GLY A 176 -10.08 10.06 -5.51
CA GLY A 176 -11.30 10.66 -4.93
C GLY A 176 -12.05 9.77 -3.94
N THR A 177 -11.53 8.58 -3.63
CA THR A 177 -12.02 7.71 -2.57
C THR A 177 -11.15 7.90 -1.32
N PRO A 178 -11.73 8.29 -0.17
CA PRO A 178 -10.99 8.32 1.08
C PRO A 178 -10.78 6.89 1.60
N ILE A 179 -9.53 6.54 1.86
CA ILE A 179 -9.10 5.33 2.55
C ILE A 179 -8.77 5.75 3.99
N SER A 180 -9.40 5.09 4.96
CA SER A 180 -9.11 5.31 6.38
C SER A 180 -7.83 4.57 6.75
N CYS A 181 -6.96 5.24 7.50
CA CYS A 181 -5.67 4.69 7.88
C CYS A 181 -5.56 4.64 9.40
N GLU A 182 -4.83 3.66 9.91
CA GLU A 182 -4.58 3.49 11.33
C GLU A 182 -3.08 3.41 11.59
N ARG A 183 -2.66 3.86 12.76
CA ARG A 183 -1.26 3.83 13.22
C ARG A 183 -1.11 3.19 14.60
N ASP A 184 -2.22 3.07 15.32
CA ASP A 184 -2.27 2.57 16.68
C ASP A 184 -2.38 1.03 16.68
N PRO A 185 -1.33 0.32 17.11
CA PRO A 185 -1.32 -1.14 17.13
C PRO A 185 -2.29 -1.75 18.14
N GLU A 186 -2.88 -0.96 19.05
CA GLU A 186 -3.91 -1.46 19.97
C GLU A 186 -5.28 -1.65 19.28
N LYS A 187 -5.46 -1.14 18.06
CA LYS A 187 -6.72 -1.26 17.32
C LYS A 187 -6.77 -2.45 16.36
N ASP A 188 -5.64 -3.12 16.17
CA ASP A 188 -5.45 -4.25 15.26
C ASP A 188 -5.91 -5.58 15.90
N THR A 189 -7.09 -5.56 16.51
CA THR A 189 -7.63 -6.73 17.22
C THR A 189 -8.58 -7.51 16.34
N ASN A 190 -8.47 -8.84 16.40
CA ASN A 190 -9.34 -9.86 15.77
C ASN A 190 -10.86 -9.80 16.06
N ASP A 191 -11.31 -8.73 16.69
CA ASP A 191 -12.69 -8.39 17.02
C ASP A 191 -12.86 -6.87 16.80
N GLU A 192 -12.40 -6.38 15.64
CA GLU A 192 -12.52 -4.97 15.28
C GLU A 192 -14.00 -4.58 15.35
N SER A 193 -14.30 -3.50 16.08
CA SER A 193 -15.67 -3.15 16.47
C SER A 193 -16.57 -2.83 15.26
N SER A 194 -17.17 -3.82 14.59
CA SER A 194 -18.30 -3.80 13.62
C SER A 194 -18.42 -2.61 12.62
N SER A 195 -17.38 -1.80 12.50
CA SER A 195 -17.34 -0.51 11.81
C SER A 195 -16.16 -0.44 10.83
N VAL A 196 -15.21 -1.38 10.94
CA VAL A 196 -14.24 -1.69 9.90
C VAL A 196 -14.87 -2.75 8.99
N SER A 197 -14.78 -2.54 7.68
CA SER A 197 -15.51 -3.36 6.70
C SER A 197 -14.86 -4.71 6.41
N GLN A 198 -13.58 -4.87 6.74
CA GLN A 198 -12.75 -6.06 6.57
C GLN A 198 -11.79 -6.10 7.76
N ASP A 199 -11.81 -7.21 8.50
CA ASP A 199 -11.04 -7.48 9.72
C ASP A 199 -10.03 -8.56 9.32
N ASN A 200 -8.83 -8.11 8.92
CA ASN A 200 -7.73 -8.95 8.46
C ASN A 200 -6.39 -8.19 8.50
N ALA A 201 -5.29 -8.93 8.39
CA ALA A 201 -3.91 -8.43 8.49
C ALA A 201 -3.54 -7.26 7.54
N TYR A 202 -4.26 -7.08 6.43
CA TYR A 202 -3.99 -6.06 5.41
C TYR A 202 -4.76 -4.76 5.64
N TRP A 203 -5.78 -4.79 6.51
CA TRP A 203 -6.64 -3.67 6.85
C TRP A 203 -6.53 -3.34 8.35
N PRO A 204 -6.85 -2.09 8.76
CA PRO A 204 -6.80 -0.85 8.00
C PRO A 204 -5.44 -0.61 7.30
N ALA A 205 -5.35 0.34 6.38
CA ALA A 205 -4.08 0.66 5.72
C ALA A 205 -3.17 1.54 6.60
N LEU A 206 -1.86 1.50 6.38
CA LEU A 206 -0.93 2.53 6.87
C LEU A 206 -0.72 3.59 5.80
N CYS A 207 -0.89 4.88 6.13
CA CYS A 207 -0.80 5.93 5.13
C CYS A 207 0.37 6.89 5.35
N LEU A 208 0.98 7.28 4.25
CA LEU A 208 2.04 8.28 4.23
C LEU A 208 1.83 9.27 3.09
N GLN A 209 2.37 10.47 3.28
CA GLN A 209 2.40 11.53 2.30
C GLN A 209 3.86 11.93 2.06
N VAL A 210 4.24 12.06 0.79
CA VAL A 210 5.53 12.60 0.38
C VAL A 210 5.31 13.87 -0.41
N THR A 211 5.98 14.93 0.00
CA THR A 211 6.03 16.20 -0.74
C THR A 211 7.41 16.37 -1.33
N ALA A 212 7.48 16.65 -2.63
CA ALA A 212 8.74 16.82 -3.33
C ALA A 212 8.68 18.02 -4.29
N THR A 213 9.80 18.72 -4.42
CA THR A 213 9.96 19.80 -5.40
C THR A 213 11.09 19.45 -6.34
N VAL A 214 10.86 19.64 -7.64
CA VAL A 214 11.86 19.49 -8.69
C VAL A 214 12.04 20.78 -9.47
N ASP A 215 13.29 21.23 -9.58
CA ASP A 215 13.67 22.37 -10.41
C ASP A 215 14.10 21.85 -11.80
N LEU A 216 13.31 22.15 -12.82
CA LEU A 216 13.57 21.78 -14.21
C LEU A 216 14.67 22.67 -14.81
N ASP A 217 15.65 22.05 -15.46
CA ASP A 217 16.68 22.78 -16.19
C ASP A 217 16.09 23.39 -17.49
N ALA A 218 16.51 24.62 -17.81
CA ALA A 218 16.16 25.34 -19.04
C ALA A 218 16.38 24.52 -20.33
N SER A 219 17.35 23.61 -20.30
CA SER A 219 17.65 22.68 -21.41
C SER A 219 16.54 21.66 -21.68
N ALA A 220 15.67 21.36 -20.70
CA ALA A 220 14.53 20.46 -20.88
C ALA A 220 13.46 21.03 -21.83
N VAL A 221 13.41 22.36 -22.00
CA VAL A 221 12.39 23.04 -22.81
C VAL A 221 12.90 23.44 -24.20
N ASN A 222 14.16 23.17 -24.55
CA ASN A 222 14.76 23.48 -25.87
C ASN A 222 14.52 24.93 -26.33
N ILE A 223 14.51 25.87 -25.38
CA ILE A 223 14.46 27.32 -25.61
C ILE A 223 15.81 27.88 -25.16
N ASP A 224 16.36 28.82 -25.93
CA ASP A 224 17.65 29.47 -25.67
C ASP A 224 17.76 29.97 -24.22
N SER A 225 18.88 29.69 -23.55
CA SER A 225 19.09 29.95 -22.12
C SER A 225 19.08 31.44 -21.75
N ASP A 226 19.19 32.33 -22.74
CA ASP A 226 19.11 33.79 -22.58
C ASP A 226 17.68 34.34 -22.69
N ALA A 227 16.70 33.51 -23.04
CA ALA A 227 15.30 33.90 -23.08
C ALA A 227 14.59 33.56 -21.76
N ASP A 228 13.75 34.47 -21.26
CA ASP A 228 12.78 34.14 -20.21
C ASP A 228 11.82 33.06 -20.74
N ILE A 229 12.13 31.79 -20.46
CA ILE A 229 11.40 30.61 -20.95
C ILE A 229 9.93 30.73 -20.58
N GLU A 230 9.66 31.10 -19.33
CA GLU A 230 8.32 31.33 -18.80
C GLU A 230 7.54 32.40 -19.59
N ARG A 231 8.21 33.50 -19.95
CA ARG A 231 7.58 34.58 -20.73
C ARG A 231 7.25 34.13 -22.14
N THR A 232 8.17 33.37 -22.74
CA THR A 232 7.99 32.82 -24.09
C THR A 232 6.86 31.79 -24.10
N TYR A 233 6.82 30.90 -23.11
CA TYR A 233 5.80 29.87 -22.93
C TYR A 233 4.41 30.50 -22.77
N ARG A 234 4.27 31.48 -21.87
CA ARG A 234 3.03 32.25 -21.71
C ARG A 234 2.63 32.97 -23.00
N GLY A 235 3.59 33.57 -23.71
CA GLY A 235 3.35 34.25 -24.98
C GLY A 235 2.81 33.31 -26.06
N LEU A 236 3.37 32.11 -26.18
CA LEU A 236 2.91 31.08 -27.11
C LEU A 236 1.48 30.62 -26.77
N LEU A 237 1.20 30.34 -25.50
CA LEU A 237 -0.13 29.94 -25.04
C LEU A 237 -1.19 31.01 -25.29
N ILE A 238 -0.88 32.29 -25.02
CA ILE A 238 -1.79 33.42 -25.29
C ILE A 238 -2.09 33.56 -26.79
N MET A 239 -1.13 33.22 -27.65
CA MET A 239 -1.32 33.21 -29.11
C MET A 239 -2.06 31.96 -29.62
N GLY A 240 -2.50 31.06 -28.74
CA GLY A 240 -3.23 29.84 -29.09
C GLY A 240 -2.34 28.71 -29.57
N ALA A 241 -1.03 28.74 -29.26
CA ALA A 241 -0.17 27.61 -29.52
C ALA A 241 -0.47 26.46 -28.55
N GLU A 242 -0.40 25.23 -29.05
CA GLU A 242 -0.44 24.03 -28.23
C GLU A 242 1.00 23.56 -27.97
N ILE A 243 1.31 23.25 -26.71
CA ILE A 243 2.62 22.78 -26.30
C ILE A 243 2.48 21.35 -25.76
N SER A 244 3.24 20.43 -26.34
CA SER A 244 3.28 19.03 -25.92
C SER A 244 4.54 18.78 -25.11
N THR A 245 4.38 18.42 -23.83
CA THR A 245 5.47 17.96 -22.97
C THR A 245 5.36 16.46 -22.77
N GLY A 246 6.47 15.74 -22.88
CA GLY A 246 6.54 14.31 -22.62
C GLY A 246 7.29 14.06 -21.32
N PHE A 247 6.67 13.29 -20.42
CA PHE A 247 7.29 12.82 -19.18
C PHE A 247 7.13 11.30 -19.12
N THR A 248 8.08 10.62 -18.48
CA THR A 248 8.01 9.18 -18.22
C THR A 248 7.92 8.99 -16.72
N LEU A 249 6.82 8.39 -16.26
CA LEU A 249 6.62 7.99 -14.87
C LEU A 249 6.68 6.47 -14.80
N GLN A 250 7.34 5.96 -13.77
CA GLN A 250 7.42 4.54 -13.49
C GLN A 250 6.81 4.30 -12.12
N SER A 251 5.88 3.34 -12.06
CA SER A 251 5.36 2.85 -10.78
C SER A 251 6.03 1.51 -10.45
N PRO A 252 6.43 1.28 -9.18
CA PRO A 252 6.91 -0.03 -8.75
C PRO A 252 5.84 -1.12 -8.87
N ALA A 253 6.25 -2.39 -8.83
CA ALA A 253 5.31 -3.50 -8.80
C ALA A 253 4.48 -3.46 -7.50
N GLY A 254 3.19 -3.83 -7.58
CA GLY A 254 2.31 -3.83 -6.41
C GLY A 254 1.64 -2.50 -6.07
N HIS A 255 2.00 -1.43 -6.79
CA HIS A 255 1.35 -0.14 -6.65
C HIS A 255 0.19 -0.01 -7.64
N ASP A 256 -1.02 0.21 -7.13
CA ASP A 256 -2.11 0.77 -7.92
C ASP A 256 -1.96 2.29 -7.94
N SER A 257 -1.48 2.83 -9.06
CA SER A 257 -1.09 4.24 -9.16
C SER A 257 -2.06 5.08 -9.97
N ASN A 258 -2.56 6.13 -9.32
CA ASN A 258 -3.28 7.21 -9.98
C ASN A 258 -2.38 8.42 -10.17
N PHE A 259 -2.18 8.82 -11.43
CA PHE A 259 -1.42 10.01 -11.78
C PHE A 259 -2.36 11.14 -12.20
N LYS A 260 -2.19 12.31 -11.57
CA LYS A 260 -2.94 13.52 -11.85
C LYS A 260 -2.00 14.68 -12.08
N ILE A 261 -2.26 15.44 -13.14
CA ILE A 261 -1.44 16.58 -13.54
C ILE A 261 -2.30 17.83 -13.49
N ILE A 262 -1.79 18.83 -12.78
CA ILE A 262 -2.41 20.12 -12.57
C ILE A 262 -1.55 21.14 -13.32
N PRO A 263 -2.08 21.77 -14.38
CA PRO A 263 -1.34 22.80 -15.12
C PRO A 263 -1.21 24.07 -14.28
N PRO A 264 -0.25 24.96 -14.62
CA PRO A 264 -0.17 26.27 -14.00
C PRO A 264 -1.42 27.09 -14.34
N ASP A 265 -1.74 28.09 -13.53
CA ASP A 265 -3.01 28.85 -13.62
C ASP A 265 -3.23 29.56 -14.97
N TYR A 266 -2.18 29.72 -15.79
CA TYR A 266 -2.25 30.34 -17.12
C TYR A 266 -2.38 29.33 -18.27
N ALA A 267 -2.47 28.02 -17.99
CA ALA A 267 -2.54 26.96 -18.98
C ALA A 267 -3.70 25.99 -18.70
N GLN A 268 -4.19 25.34 -19.77
CA GLN A 268 -5.19 24.29 -19.69
C GLN A 268 -4.68 23.06 -20.44
N ILE A 269 -4.90 21.88 -19.87
CA ILE A 269 -4.60 20.61 -20.54
C ILE A 269 -5.68 20.33 -21.57
N VAL A 270 -5.29 20.23 -22.84
CA VAL A 270 -6.19 19.95 -23.96
C VAL A 270 -6.37 18.44 -24.17
N SER A 271 -5.28 17.67 -24.09
CA SER A 271 -5.31 16.21 -24.20
C SER A 271 -4.13 15.57 -23.49
N VAL A 272 -4.29 14.30 -23.09
CA VAL A 272 -3.21 13.45 -22.59
C VAL A 272 -3.20 12.20 -23.45
N THR A 273 -2.04 11.87 -24.01
CA THR A 273 -1.85 10.65 -24.80
C THR A 273 -0.82 9.77 -24.10
N PRO A 274 -1.21 8.64 -23.50
CA PRO A 274 -0.25 7.72 -22.92
C PRO A 274 0.58 7.08 -24.06
N ALA A 275 1.89 7.28 -24.04
CA ALA A 275 2.80 6.83 -25.11
C ALA A 275 2.99 5.29 -25.12
N ALA A 276 2.92 4.66 -23.95
CA ALA A 276 2.85 3.20 -23.77
C ALA A 276 2.41 2.93 -22.33
N GLY A 277 1.15 2.60 -22.13
CA GLY A 277 0.65 2.07 -20.86
C GLY A 277 -0.02 0.75 -21.15
N ILE A 278 0.38 -0.32 -20.47
CA ILE A 278 -0.52 -1.45 -20.29
C ILE A 278 -1.66 -0.85 -19.45
N SER A 279 -2.72 -0.33 -20.08
CA SER A 279 -3.94 0.03 -19.38
C SER A 279 -4.62 -1.28 -19.00
N LEU A 280 -4.09 -1.98 -18.00
CA LEU A 280 -4.94 -2.88 -17.25
C LEU A 280 -5.84 -1.96 -16.42
N PRO A 281 -7.15 -1.95 -16.66
CA PRO A 281 -8.09 -1.04 -16.00
C PRO A 281 -8.16 -1.21 -14.47
N GLU A 282 -7.34 -2.10 -13.87
CA GLU A 282 -7.29 -2.42 -12.45
C GLU A 282 -6.02 -1.96 -11.71
N TYR A 283 -4.93 -1.54 -12.38
CA TYR A 283 -3.63 -1.33 -11.69
C TYR A 283 -2.95 0.03 -11.92
N ALA A 284 -3.44 0.83 -12.86
CA ALA A 284 -2.97 2.20 -13.03
C ALA A 284 -4.02 3.03 -13.76
N SER A 285 -4.38 4.18 -13.20
CA SER A 285 -5.36 5.09 -13.79
C SER A 285 -4.77 6.50 -13.99
N TRP A 286 -5.22 7.18 -15.05
CA TRP A 286 -4.82 8.55 -15.35
C TRP A 286 -6.02 9.47 -15.12
N GLY A 287 -5.89 10.41 -14.17
CA GLY A 287 -6.87 11.45 -13.92
C GLY A 287 -6.46 12.77 -14.56
N ILE A 288 -7.32 13.36 -15.39
CA ILE A 288 -7.15 14.74 -15.87
C ILE A 288 -8.11 15.63 -15.08
N ASN A 289 -7.59 16.60 -14.34
CA ASN A 289 -8.41 17.68 -13.80
C ASN A 289 -8.01 18.99 -14.51
N SER A 290 -8.70 19.30 -15.59
CA SER A 290 -8.64 20.64 -16.15
C SER A 290 -9.33 21.58 -15.15
N LYS A 291 -8.59 22.51 -14.54
CA LYS A 291 -9.24 23.69 -13.94
C LYS A 291 -10.06 24.34 -15.06
N ALA A 292 -11.38 24.38 -14.87
CA ALA A 292 -12.31 25.06 -15.77
C ALA A 292 -12.18 26.57 -15.65
#